data_AF-A0A9E5UV60-F1
#
_entry.id   AF-A0A9E5UV60-F1
#
_cell.length_a   1.000
_cell.length_b   1.000
_cell.length_c   1.000
_cell.angle_alpha   90.00
_cell.angle_beta   90.00
_cell.angle_gamma   90.00
#
_symmetry.space_group_name_H-M   'P 1'
#
loop_
_entity.id
_entity.type
_entity.pdbx_description
1 polymer ?
#
loop_
_entity_poly.entity_id
_entity_poly.type
_entity_poly.pdbx_seq_one_letter_code
_entity_poly.pdbx_strand_id
1 'polypeptide(L)'
;MPSIYERRIILGLAFITATIILVGWLAINENGRMQEFTERAEGRSIEQGARLFEANCASCHGYDGYGLPGIAPALNNPHLFGHNFFGELDNQIAATQSQLTNETDAERRGELEARLVTLQAERTAIEERIYYDWTDQVGARDPETECTDADTTISPVTGYSPRQLCELGAVGVQLLMLDEQIIQLEGITSAAALPVYISQVERDQLAPLLAERDNLLAIQEGTSAEGEASAEGETAAPA
;
A
#
# COMPACT_ATOMS: atom_id res chain seq x y z
N MET A 1 24.64 -40.12 54.86
CA MET A 1 24.33 -40.62 53.49
C MET A 1 22.81 -40.58 53.33
N PRO A 2 22.26 -39.95 52.28
CA PRO A 2 20.82 -39.87 52.10
C PRO A 2 20.23 -41.27 51.90
N SER A 3 19.04 -41.50 52.47
CA SER A 3 18.37 -42.80 52.46
C SER A 3 17.93 -43.19 51.04
N ILE A 4 17.67 -44.48 50.82
CA ILE A 4 17.21 -44.98 49.51
C ILE A 4 15.92 -44.28 49.06
N TYR A 5 15.03 -43.97 50.00
CA TYR A 5 13.78 -43.25 49.73
C TYR A 5 14.04 -41.78 49.35
N GLU A 6 14.93 -41.12 50.06
CA GLU A 6 15.32 -39.72 49.81
C GLU A 6 15.92 -39.55 48.40
N ARG A 7 16.79 -40.47 47.97
CA ARG A 7 17.33 -40.46 46.59
C ARG A 7 16.27 -40.63 45.52
N ARG A 8 15.25 -41.47 45.77
CA ARG A 8 14.14 -41.69 44.82
C ARG A 8 13.25 -40.47 44.69
N ILE A 9 12.96 -39.80 45.81
CA ILE A 9 12.16 -38.56 45.83
C ILE A 9 12.90 -37.44 45.09
N ILE A 10 14.20 -37.27 45.35
CA ILE A 10 15.02 -36.25 44.67
C ILE A 10 15.06 -36.47 43.15
N LEU A 11 15.22 -37.72 42.70
CA LEU A 11 15.20 -38.04 41.27
C LEU A 11 13.86 -37.67 40.63
N GLY A 12 12.74 -38.04 41.26
CA GLY A 12 11.41 -37.70 40.75
C GLY A 12 11.19 -36.19 40.64
N LEU A 13 11.55 -35.44 41.69
CA LEU A 13 11.42 -33.98 41.70
C LEU A 13 12.32 -33.32 40.65
N ALA A 14 13.53 -33.84 40.45
CA ALA A 14 14.44 -33.36 39.40
C ALA A 14 13.85 -33.55 38.00
N PHE A 15 13.28 -34.72 37.70
CA PHE A 15 12.64 -34.97 36.40
C PHE A 15 11.42 -34.08 36.15
N ILE A 16 10.58 -33.87 37.16
CA ILE A 16 9.41 -32.98 37.05
C ILE A 16 9.88 -31.55 36.81
N THR A 17 10.85 -31.08 37.59
CA THR A 17 11.41 -29.72 37.44
C THR A 17 12.03 -29.53 36.06
N ALA A 18 12.81 -30.50 35.59
CA ALA A 18 13.43 -30.47 34.27
C ALA A 18 12.37 -30.44 33.16
N THR A 19 11.28 -31.20 33.29
CA THR A 19 10.18 -31.20 32.32
C THR A 19 9.47 -29.86 32.28
N ILE A 20 9.19 -29.24 33.44
CA ILE A 20 8.56 -27.92 33.51
C ILE A 20 9.47 -26.86 32.87
N ILE A 21 10.78 -26.91 33.13
CA ILE A 21 11.75 -25.99 32.52
C ILE A 21 11.79 -26.18 30.99
N LEU A 22 11.81 -27.41 30.51
CA LEU A 22 11.82 -27.72 29.08
C LEU A 22 10.55 -27.22 28.39
N VAL A 23 9.37 -27.50 28.97
CA VAL A 23 8.09 -27.04 28.41
C VAL A 23 7.99 -25.52 28.48
N GLY A 24 8.43 -24.89 29.57
CA GLY A 24 8.49 -23.43 29.68
C GLY A 24 9.40 -22.80 28.63
N TRP A 25 10.58 -23.38 28.40
CA TRP A 25 11.49 -22.94 27.34
C TRP A 25 10.88 -23.09 25.94
N LEU A 26 10.24 -24.24 25.66
CA LEU A 26 9.52 -24.46 24.40
C LEU A 26 8.39 -23.45 24.21
N ALA A 27 7.57 -23.21 25.25
CA ALA A 27 6.47 -22.27 25.20
C ALA A 27 6.92 -20.82 24.96
N ILE A 28 8.07 -20.41 25.52
CA ILE A 28 8.65 -19.07 25.28
C ILE A 28 9.17 -18.96 23.84
N ASN A 29 9.75 -20.03 23.30
CA ASN A 29 10.31 -20.04 21.94
C ASN A 29 9.26 -20.27 20.83
N GLU A 30 8.06 -20.70 21.20
CA GLU A 30 6.94 -21.00 20.28
C GLU A 30 6.45 -19.75 19.52
N ASN A 31 6.48 -18.58 20.15
CA ASN A 31 6.04 -17.32 19.53
C ASN A 31 6.79 -17.03 18.22
N GLY A 32 8.10 -17.29 18.16
CA GLY A 32 8.89 -17.06 16.94
C GLY A 32 8.48 -18.01 15.80
N ARG A 33 8.17 -19.27 16.11
CA ARG A 33 7.63 -20.21 15.12
C ARG A 33 6.27 -19.75 14.61
N MET A 34 5.41 -19.26 15.51
CA MET A 34 4.05 -18.84 15.15
C MET A 34 4.02 -17.58 14.27
N GLN A 35 5.00 -16.69 14.40
CA GLN A 35 5.15 -15.51 13.53
C GLN A 35 5.31 -15.90 12.06
N GLU A 36 6.25 -16.81 11.75
CA GLU A 36 6.49 -17.28 10.38
C GLU A 36 5.26 -17.93 9.73
N PHE A 37 4.48 -18.68 10.51
CA PHE A 37 3.23 -19.26 10.02
C PHE A 37 2.15 -18.19 9.78
N THR A 38 2.10 -17.16 10.63
CA THR A 38 1.18 -16.02 10.47
C THR A 38 1.51 -15.26 9.20
N GLU A 39 2.78 -14.89 8.99
CA GLU A 39 3.25 -14.20 7.78
C GLU A 39 2.93 -14.99 6.51
N ARG A 40 3.18 -16.30 6.51
CA ARG A 40 2.81 -17.18 5.40
C ARG A 40 1.30 -17.28 5.19
N ALA A 41 0.52 -17.27 6.25
CA ALA A 41 -0.94 -17.32 6.16
C ALA A 41 -1.50 -16.01 5.61
N GLU A 42 -0.94 -14.87 6.03
CA GLU A 42 -1.26 -13.55 5.53
C GLU A 42 -0.92 -13.43 4.04
N GLY A 43 0.29 -13.82 3.62
CA GLY A 43 0.67 -13.81 2.20
C GLY A 43 -0.29 -14.62 1.32
N ARG A 44 -0.67 -15.84 1.74
CA ARG A 44 -1.69 -16.64 1.03
C ARG A 44 -3.06 -15.97 1.00
N SER A 45 -3.44 -15.27 2.07
CA SER A 45 -4.70 -14.53 2.13
C SER A 45 -4.71 -13.35 1.15
N ILE A 46 -3.59 -12.64 1.02
CA ILE A 46 -3.42 -11.54 0.07
C ILE A 46 -3.50 -12.06 -1.37
N GLU A 47 -2.76 -13.11 -1.70
CA GLU A 47 -2.81 -13.75 -3.03
C GLU A 47 -4.23 -14.22 -3.40
N GLN A 48 -4.92 -14.85 -2.45
CA GLN A 48 -6.30 -15.29 -2.64
C GLN A 48 -7.25 -14.09 -2.81
N GLY A 49 -7.04 -13.02 -2.05
CA GLY A 49 -7.79 -11.77 -2.16
C GLY A 49 -7.62 -11.12 -3.52
N ALA A 50 -6.39 -11.06 -4.06
CA ALA A 50 -6.10 -10.51 -5.37
C ALA A 50 -6.85 -11.26 -6.49
N ARG A 51 -6.84 -12.60 -6.47
CA ARG A 51 -7.59 -13.41 -7.44
C ARG A 51 -9.10 -13.19 -7.37
N LEU A 52 -9.64 -13.03 -6.16
CA LEU A 52 -11.06 -12.75 -5.96
C LEU A 52 -11.40 -11.34 -6.45
N PHE A 53 -10.55 -10.35 -6.19
CA PHE A 53 -10.72 -8.99 -6.66
C PHE A 53 -10.71 -8.91 -8.19
N GLU A 54 -9.72 -9.54 -8.84
CA GLU A 54 -9.63 -9.60 -10.29
C GLU A 54 -10.88 -10.23 -10.93
N ALA A 55 -11.34 -11.36 -10.38
CA ALA A 55 -12.48 -12.09 -10.92
C ALA A 55 -13.84 -11.42 -10.70
N ASN A 56 -13.99 -10.59 -9.64
CA ASN A 56 -15.32 -10.11 -9.22
C ASN A 56 -15.46 -8.59 -9.16
N CYS A 57 -14.36 -7.84 -9.01
CA CYS A 57 -14.40 -6.41 -8.67
C CYS A 57 -13.71 -5.54 -9.72
N ALA A 58 -12.60 -6.02 -10.30
CA ALA A 58 -11.73 -5.23 -11.18
C ALA A 58 -12.44 -4.66 -12.42
N SER A 59 -13.44 -5.38 -12.95
CA SER A 59 -14.19 -4.94 -14.13
C SER A 59 -14.91 -3.59 -13.96
N CYS A 60 -15.33 -3.25 -12.74
CA CYS A 60 -15.95 -1.97 -12.43
C CYS A 60 -15.00 -1.02 -11.71
N HIS A 61 -14.12 -1.55 -10.86
CA HIS A 61 -13.29 -0.77 -9.93
C HIS A 61 -11.84 -0.59 -10.38
N GLY A 62 -11.48 -1.01 -11.61
CA GLY A 62 -10.11 -0.98 -12.10
C GLY A 62 -9.28 -2.16 -11.59
N TYR A 63 -8.28 -2.60 -12.36
CA TYR A 63 -7.37 -3.68 -11.96
C TYR A 63 -6.42 -3.29 -10.82
N ASP A 64 -6.19 -1.98 -10.67
CA ASP A 64 -5.44 -1.32 -9.60
C ASP A 64 -6.31 -0.94 -8.38
N GLY A 65 -7.65 -1.05 -8.52
CA GLY A 65 -8.59 -0.65 -7.49
C GLY A 65 -8.78 0.85 -7.34
N TYR A 66 -8.32 1.68 -8.28
CA TYR A 66 -8.51 3.14 -8.25
C TYR A 66 -9.89 3.60 -8.72
N GLY A 67 -10.75 2.67 -9.15
CA GLY A 67 -12.05 3.00 -9.68
C GLY A 67 -11.99 3.45 -11.13
N LEU A 68 -13.16 3.59 -11.73
CA LEU A 68 -13.32 4.08 -13.09
C LEU A 68 -14.27 5.29 -13.07
N PRO A 69 -13.91 6.43 -13.69
CA PRO A 69 -14.71 7.64 -13.64
C PRO A 69 -16.14 7.39 -14.13
N GLY A 70 -17.13 7.76 -13.30
CA GLY A 70 -18.55 7.59 -13.63
C GLY A 70 -19.06 6.16 -13.65
N ILE A 71 -18.24 5.15 -13.30
CA ILE A 71 -18.64 3.74 -13.23
C ILE A 71 -18.65 3.27 -11.78
N ALA A 72 -17.51 3.30 -11.10
CA ALA A 72 -17.39 2.86 -9.71
C ALA A 72 -16.19 3.52 -9.01
N PRO A 73 -16.28 3.80 -7.69
CA PRO A 73 -15.24 4.50 -6.95
C PRO A 73 -14.00 3.62 -6.70
N ALA A 74 -12.90 4.24 -6.28
CA ALA A 74 -11.71 3.55 -5.81
C ALA A 74 -12.01 2.64 -4.62
N LEU A 75 -11.70 1.34 -4.74
CA LEU A 75 -11.83 0.39 -3.62
C LEU A 75 -10.65 0.48 -2.66
N ASN A 76 -9.46 0.85 -3.12
CA ASN A 76 -8.30 1.07 -2.25
C ASN A 76 -8.41 2.34 -1.37
N ASN A 77 -9.58 2.96 -1.32
CA ASN A 77 -9.88 4.05 -0.42
C ASN A 77 -9.96 3.52 1.04
N PRO A 78 -9.10 3.99 1.97
CA PRO A 78 -9.11 3.60 3.37
C PRO A 78 -10.48 3.74 4.05
N HIS A 79 -11.35 4.59 3.52
CA HIS A 79 -12.70 4.81 4.02
C HIS A 79 -13.67 3.65 3.79
N LEU A 80 -13.39 2.75 2.84
CA LEU A 80 -14.31 1.64 2.52
C LEU A 80 -14.08 0.39 3.38
N PHE A 81 -12.89 0.19 3.95
CA PHE A 81 -12.51 -1.06 4.64
C PHE A 81 -12.59 -1.01 6.17
N GLY A 82 -13.57 -0.26 6.71
CA GLY A 82 -14.08 -0.53 8.06
C GLY A 82 -13.61 0.41 9.19
N HIS A 83 -12.87 1.47 8.89
CA HIS A 83 -12.64 2.55 9.86
C HIS A 83 -13.69 3.66 9.66
N ASN A 84 -14.54 3.90 10.67
CA ASN A 84 -15.46 5.05 10.64
C ASN A 84 -14.71 6.31 11.06
N PHE A 85 -14.07 6.99 10.10
CA PHE A 85 -13.35 8.25 10.33
C PHE A 85 -14.24 9.39 10.82
N PHE A 86 -15.54 9.30 10.62
CA PHE A 86 -16.51 10.27 11.11
C PHE A 86 -17.10 9.90 12.47
N GLY A 87 -16.84 8.70 12.99
CA GLY A 87 -17.49 8.20 14.20
C GLY A 87 -17.27 9.12 15.41
N GLU A 88 -16.05 9.60 15.61
CA GLU A 88 -15.75 10.57 16.67
C GLU A 88 -16.46 11.90 16.43
N LEU A 89 -16.46 12.40 15.20
CA LEU A 89 -17.04 13.69 14.86
C LEU A 89 -18.57 13.69 14.96
N ASP A 90 -19.21 12.61 14.50
CA ASP A 90 -20.64 12.38 14.63
C ASP A 90 -21.06 12.29 16.12
N ASN A 91 -20.25 11.63 16.96
CA ASN A 91 -20.46 11.59 18.40
C ASN A 91 -20.40 13.01 19.02
N GLN A 92 -19.43 13.83 18.62
CA GLN A 92 -19.30 15.20 19.11
C GLN A 92 -20.44 16.10 18.64
N ILE A 93 -20.88 15.96 17.39
CA ILE A 93 -22.03 16.67 16.83
C ILE A 93 -23.30 16.30 17.60
N ALA A 94 -23.57 15.01 17.78
CA ALA A 94 -24.75 14.53 18.50
C ALA A 94 -24.75 14.99 19.97
N ALA A 95 -23.59 14.92 20.64
CA ALA A 95 -23.43 15.39 22.02
C ALA A 95 -23.68 16.91 22.14
N THR A 96 -23.16 17.69 21.20
CA THR A 96 -23.33 19.16 21.19
C THR A 96 -24.78 19.54 20.90
N GLN A 97 -25.44 18.87 19.95
CA GLN A 97 -26.87 19.05 19.66
C GLN A 97 -27.72 18.72 20.87
N SER A 98 -27.42 17.62 21.58
CA SER A 98 -28.15 17.25 22.79
C SER A 98 -28.02 18.31 23.89
N GLN A 99 -26.83 18.87 24.10
CA GLN A 99 -26.63 19.99 25.05
C GLN A 99 -27.46 21.20 24.63
N LEU A 100 -27.45 21.56 23.34
CA LEU A 100 -28.18 22.71 22.82
C LEU A 100 -29.70 22.58 23.02
N THR A 101 -30.26 21.38 22.89
CA THR A 101 -31.71 21.17 23.07
C THR A 101 -32.20 21.46 24.49
N ASN A 102 -31.34 21.25 25.50
CA ASN A 102 -31.70 21.43 26.91
C ASN A 102 -31.18 22.75 27.50
N GLU A 103 -30.41 23.53 26.74
CA GLU A 103 -29.81 24.77 27.23
C GLU A 103 -30.81 25.95 27.15
N THR A 104 -30.90 26.69 28.24
CA THR A 104 -31.81 27.85 28.37
C THR A 104 -31.07 29.18 28.42
N ASP A 105 -29.77 29.16 28.75
CA ASP A 105 -28.93 30.36 28.78
C ASP A 105 -28.54 30.82 27.37
N ALA A 106 -28.83 32.08 27.03
CA ALA A 106 -28.65 32.60 25.67
C ALA A 106 -27.17 32.70 25.25
N GLU A 107 -26.29 33.03 26.20
CA GLU A 107 -24.84 33.14 25.94
C GLU A 107 -24.26 31.75 25.66
N ARG A 108 -24.57 30.77 26.52
CA ARG A 108 -24.11 29.40 26.38
C ARG A 108 -24.66 28.71 25.12
N ARG A 109 -25.90 29.01 24.73
CA ARG A 109 -26.46 28.54 23.46
C ARG A 109 -25.67 29.04 22.26
N GLY A 110 -25.29 30.31 22.25
CA GLY A 110 -24.47 30.88 21.18
C GLY A 110 -23.13 30.17 21.03
N GLU A 111 -22.49 29.80 22.15
CA GLU A 111 -21.25 29.02 22.12
C GLU A 111 -21.45 27.61 21.55
N LEU A 112 -22.52 26.92 21.94
CA LEU A 112 -22.84 25.57 21.45
C LEU A 112 -23.20 25.58 19.95
N GLU A 113 -23.91 26.59 19.49
CA GLU A 113 -24.22 26.80 18.06
C GLU A 113 -22.95 27.05 17.24
N ALA A 114 -22.04 27.90 17.72
CA ALA A 114 -20.76 28.14 17.06
C ALA A 114 -19.88 26.88 17.00
N ARG A 115 -19.87 26.08 18.07
CA ARG A 115 -19.18 24.78 18.09
C ARG A 115 -19.78 23.82 17.08
N LEU A 116 -21.10 23.73 17.00
CA LEU A 116 -21.80 22.86 16.06
C LEU A 116 -21.44 23.19 14.61
N VAL A 117 -21.43 24.49 14.26
CA VAL A 117 -21.02 24.96 12.93
C VAL A 117 -19.57 24.55 12.64
N THR A 118 -18.67 24.68 13.61
CA THR A 118 -17.27 24.29 13.45
C THR A 118 -17.12 22.79 13.19
N LEU A 119 -17.78 21.95 13.98
CA LEU A 119 -17.74 20.48 13.81
C LEU A 119 -18.35 20.04 12.47
N GLN A 120 -19.42 20.70 12.04
CA GLN A 120 -20.05 20.43 10.73
C GLN A 120 -19.15 20.86 9.57
N ALA A 121 -18.46 21.99 9.69
CA ALA A 121 -17.50 22.45 8.70
C ALA A 121 -16.30 21.50 8.60
N GLU A 122 -15.76 21.03 9.73
CA GLU A 122 -14.70 20.02 9.76
C GLU A 122 -15.14 18.71 9.11
N ARG A 123 -16.36 18.26 9.41
CA ARG A 123 -16.94 17.05 8.78
C ARG A 123 -17.00 17.19 7.27
N THR A 124 -17.45 18.34 6.79
CA THR A 124 -17.58 18.64 5.36
C THR A 124 -16.21 18.73 4.70
N ALA A 125 -15.22 19.38 5.32
CA ALA A 125 -13.88 19.49 4.78
C ALA A 125 -13.17 18.13 4.67
N ILE A 126 -13.41 17.25 5.65
CA ILE A 126 -12.93 15.87 5.63
C ILE A 126 -13.68 15.09 4.54
N GLU A 127 -15.00 15.20 4.46
CA GLU A 127 -15.82 14.58 3.41
C GLU A 127 -15.40 15.01 2.00
N GLU A 128 -15.14 16.30 1.77
CA GLU A 128 -14.61 16.80 0.49
C GLU A 128 -13.23 16.21 0.19
N ARG A 129 -12.30 16.17 1.16
CA ARG A 129 -10.97 15.57 0.97
C ARG A 129 -11.03 14.07 0.64
N ILE A 130 -12.01 13.37 1.19
CA ILE A 130 -12.18 11.91 1.07
C ILE A 130 -12.95 11.52 -0.18
N TYR A 131 -13.99 12.31 -0.50
CA TYR A 131 -14.87 12.13 -1.64
C TYR A 131 -14.31 12.80 -2.89
N TYR A 132 -13.19 13.54 -2.79
CA TYR A 132 -12.42 13.90 -3.97
C TYR A 132 -12.17 12.62 -4.77
N ASP A 133 -12.76 12.64 -5.95
CA ASP A 133 -12.74 11.56 -6.91
C ASP A 133 -11.28 11.24 -7.18
N TRP A 134 -10.76 10.14 -6.62
CA TRP A 134 -9.39 9.71 -6.88
C TRP A 134 -9.20 9.53 -8.40
N THR A 135 -10.30 9.21 -9.07
CA THR A 135 -10.54 9.19 -10.52
C THR A 135 -10.25 10.52 -11.26
N ASP A 136 -10.22 11.69 -10.61
CA ASP A 136 -9.74 12.95 -11.22
C ASP A 136 -8.21 13.16 -11.05
N GLN A 137 -7.59 12.55 -10.04
CA GLN A 137 -6.13 12.63 -9.84
C GLN A 137 -5.36 11.59 -10.66
N VAL A 138 -5.96 10.41 -10.87
CA VAL A 138 -5.53 9.40 -11.86
C VAL A 138 -6.46 9.34 -13.07
N GLY A 139 -7.18 10.43 -13.34
CA GLY A 139 -8.01 10.55 -14.54
C GLY A 139 -7.17 10.19 -15.72
N ALA A 140 -7.53 9.08 -16.38
CA ALA A 140 -6.79 8.40 -17.44
C ALA A 140 -5.91 9.40 -18.19
N ARG A 141 -4.66 9.56 -17.72
CA ARG A 141 -3.75 10.49 -18.34
C ARG A 141 -3.37 9.82 -19.64
N ASP A 142 -3.91 10.37 -20.72
CA ASP A 142 -3.62 9.90 -22.06
C ASP A 142 -2.09 9.91 -22.22
N PRO A 143 -1.47 8.74 -22.50
CA PRO A 143 -0.04 8.62 -22.76
C PRO A 143 0.47 9.67 -23.75
N GLU A 144 -0.34 10.03 -24.76
CA GLU A 144 0.04 11.00 -25.78
C GLU A 144 0.08 12.44 -25.23
N THR A 145 -0.74 12.76 -24.23
CA THR A 145 -0.82 14.10 -23.62
C THR A 145 0.20 14.29 -22.48
N GLU A 146 0.55 13.22 -21.75
CA GLU A 146 1.61 13.27 -20.73
C GLU A 146 3.01 13.42 -21.38
N CYS A 147 3.18 12.84 -22.57
CA CYS A 147 4.45 12.86 -23.29
C CYS A 147 4.72 14.15 -24.08
N THR A 148 3.73 15.02 -24.24
CA THR A 148 3.89 16.29 -24.99
C THR A 148 4.87 17.26 -24.33
N ASP A 149 4.91 17.28 -22.99
CA ASP A 149 5.77 18.18 -22.19
C ASP A 149 6.90 17.44 -21.47
N ALA A 150 7.15 16.17 -21.82
CA ALA A 150 8.13 15.34 -21.15
C ALA A 150 9.57 15.89 -21.29
N ASP A 151 10.23 16.12 -20.15
CA ASP A 151 11.59 16.63 -20.09
C ASP A 151 12.63 15.56 -20.53
N THR A 152 13.77 16.05 -21.00
CA THR A 152 14.97 15.29 -21.35
C THR A 152 15.95 15.10 -20.19
N THR A 153 15.69 15.72 -19.04
CA THR A 153 16.51 15.50 -17.84
C THR A 153 16.41 14.06 -17.40
N ILE A 154 17.56 13.38 -17.35
CA ILE A 154 17.65 11.98 -16.94
C ILE A 154 17.38 11.87 -15.44
N SER A 155 16.42 11.03 -15.08
CA SER A 155 16.13 10.72 -13.68
C SER A 155 17.35 10.05 -13.04
N PRO A 156 17.83 10.53 -11.88
CA PRO A 156 18.92 9.87 -11.16
C PRO A 156 18.48 8.55 -10.51
N VAL A 157 17.17 8.29 -10.42
CA VAL A 157 16.59 7.06 -9.86
C VAL A 157 16.53 5.96 -10.92
N THR A 158 16.15 6.31 -12.15
CA THR A 158 15.89 5.31 -13.20
C THR A 158 16.86 5.34 -14.38
N GLY A 159 17.68 6.39 -14.51
CA GLY A 159 18.68 6.49 -15.59
C GLY A 159 18.09 6.79 -16.97
N TYR A 160 16.77 6.99 -17.06
CA TYR A 160 16.06 7.41 -18.27
C TYR A 160 15.41 8.78 -18.06
N SER A 161 15.25 9.56 -19.12
CA SER A 161 14.46 10.78 -19.08
C SER A 161 12.97 10.47 -19.32
N PRO A 162 12.05 11.30 -18.79
CA PRO A 162 10.62 11.21 -19.10
C PRO A 162 10.34 11.08 -20.61
N ARG A 163 11.06 11.85 -21.44
CA ARG A 163 10.96 11.74 -22.90
C ARG A 163 11.41 10.39 -23.48
N GLN A 164 12.49 9.80 -22.96
CA GLN A 164 12.96 8.48 -23.40
C GLN A 164 11.97 7.38 -23.02
N LEU A 165 11.35 7.49 -21.85
CA LEU A 165 10.29 6.57 -21.43
C LEU A 165 9.07 6.73 -22.35
N CYS A 166 8.66 7.95 -22.67
CA CYS A 166 7.58 8.22 -23.64
C CYS A 166 7.82 7.64 -25.05
N GLU A 167 9.07 7.60 -25.51
CA GLU A 167 9.44 7.02 -26.81
C GLU A 167 9.30 5.49 -26.86
N LEU A 168 9.15 4.82 -25.70
CA LEU A 168 8.92 3.38 -25.57
C LEU A 168 7.42 3.01 -25.64
N GLY A 169 6.53 3.98 -25.88
CA GLY A 169 5.09 3.76 -26.00
C GLY A 169 4.42 3.43 -24.67
N ALA A 170 3.33 2.63 -24.71
CA ALA A 170 2.46 2.39 -23.55
C ALA A 170 3.20 1.83 -22.31
N VAL A 171 4.23 1.01 -22.52
CA VAL A 171 5.04 0.42 -21.44
C VAL A 171 5.91 1.49 -20.76
N GLY A 172 6.46 2.41 -21.54
CA GLY A 172 7.28 3.49 -21.01
C GLY A 172 6.47 4.56 -20.27
N VAL A 173 5.22 4.80 -20.67
CA VAL A 173 4.31 5.67 -19.90
C VAL A 173 3.91 5.03 -18.56
N GLN A 174 3.71 3.70 -18.52
CA GLN A 174 3.50 2.99 -17.25
C GLN A 174 4.72 3.09 -16.33
N LEU A 175 5.93 2.98 -16.87
CA LEU A 175 7.18 3.19 -16.12
C LEU A 175 7.30 4.62 -15.60
N LEU A 176 6.92 5.62 -16.39
CA LEU A 176 6.94 7.03 -16.00
C LEU A 176 5.97 7.32 -14.84
N MET A 177 4.74 6.77 -14.90
CA MET A 177 3.77 6.91 -13.81
C MET A 177 4.23 6.20 -12.53
N LEU A 178 4.84 5.01 -12.67
CA LEU A 178 5.40 4.26 -11.55
C LEU A 178 6.56 5.02 -10.88
N ASP A 179 7.43 5.65 -11.68
CA ASP A 179 8.55 6.45 -11.20
C ASP A 179 8.07 7.68 -10.39
N GLU A 180 7.02 8.37 -10.86
CA GLU A 180 6.48 9.52 -10.14
C GLU A 180 5.86 9.11 -8.79
N GLN A 181 5.21 7.95 -8.73
CA GLN A 181 4.70 7.38 -7.48
C GLN A 181 5.83 7.01 -6.51
N ILE A 182 6.92 6.40 -7.00
CA ILE A 182 8.10 6.07 -6.19
C ILE A 182 8.74 7.36 -5.63
N ILE A 183 8.90 8.40 -6.45
CA ILE A 183 9.47 9.69 -6.03
C ILE A 183 8.61 10.38 -4.95
N GLN A 184 7.28 10.33 -5.08
CA GLN A 184 6.36 10.90 -4.09
C GLN A 184 6.40 10.14 -2.75
N LEU A 185 6.54 8.81 -2.80
CA LEU A 185 6.61 7.97 -1.60
C LEU A 185 7.95 8.10 -0.87
N GLU A 186 9.06 8.30 -1.59
CA GLU A 186 10.40 8.42 -0.98
C GLU A 186 10.76 9.86 -0.54
N GLY A 187 9.96 10.88 -0.92
CA GLY A 187 10.24 12.28 -0.58
C GLY A 187 11.53 12.84 -1.19
N ILE A 188 12.07 12.20 -2.23
CA ILE A 188 13.36 12.51 -2.84
C ILE A 188 13.19 13.70 -3.79
N THR A 189 13.44 14.91 -3.29
CA THR A 189 13.30 16.15 -4.05
C THR A 189 14.61 16.65 -4.68
N SER A 190 15.75 15.97 -4.53
CA SER A 190 16.99 16.30 -5.28
C SER A 190 18.10 15.25 -5.20
N ALA A 191 19.00 15.30 -6.20
CA ALA A 191 20.15 14.41 -6.44
C ALA A 191 21.22 14.34 -5.32
N ALA A 192 21.05 15.03 -4.20
CA ALA A 192 22.06 15.11 -3.13
C ALA A 192 21.63 14.44 -1.81
N ALA A 193 20.43 13.86 -1.73
CA ALA A 193 19.96 13.19 -0.54
C ALA A 193 19.33 11.83 -0.90
N LEU A 194 20.18 10.82 -1.07
CA LEU A 194 19.79 9.46 -0.70
C LEU A 194 20.08 9.31 0.80
N PRO A 195 19.12 9.52 1.71
CA PRO A 195 19.30 9.04 3.05
C PRO A 195 19.19 7.51 3.03
N VAL A 196 20.33 6.90 3.28
CA VAL A 196 20.47 5.60 3.93
C VAL A 196 19.41 5.49 5.04
N TYR A 197 18.69 4.36 5.05
CA TYR A 197 17.52 3.97 5.87
C TYR A 197 16.13 4.26 5.30
N ILE A 198 15.79 3.53 4.22
CA ILE A 198 14.41 3.05 4.03
C ILE A 198 14.17 1.95 5.09
N SER A 199 13.10 2.05 5.88
CA SER A 199 12.73 1.01 6.85
C SER A 199 12.40 -0.31 6.15
N GLN A 200 12.48 -1.45 6.85
CA GLN A 200 12.14 -2.76 6.26
C GLN A 200 10.70 -2.76 5.71
N VAL A 201 9.79 -2.07 6.43
CA VAL A 201 8.38 -1.93 6.06
C VAL A 201 8.19 -1.15 4.77
N GLU A 202 8.92 -0.05 4.57
CA GLU A 202 8.87 0.72 3.33
C GLU A 202 9.50 -0.05 2.15
N ARG A 203 10.56 -0.85 2.40
CA ARG A 203 11.11 -1.76 1.38
C ARG A 203 10.13 -2.86 0.98
N ASP A 204 9.41 -3.43 1.94
CA ASP A 204 8.43 -4.50 1.68
C ASP A 204 7.20 -3.96 0.92
N GLN A 205 6.84 -2.69 1.13
CA GLN A 205 5.81 -1.99 0.36
C GLN A 205 6.26 -1.62 -1.07
N LEU A 206 7.54 -1.29 -1.27
CA LEU A 206 8.10 -1.01 -2.60
C LEU A 206 8.47 -2.28 -3.39
N ALA A 207 8.71 -3.41 -2.72
CA ALA A 207 9.09 -4.68 -3.35
C ALA A 207 8.18 -5.11 -4.52
N PRO A 208 6.83 -5.04 -4.44
CA PRO A 208 5.98 -5.38 -5.58
C PRO A 208 6.11 -4.41 -6.74
N LEU A 209 6.29 -3.11 -6.48
CA LEU A 209 6.49 -2.09 -7.51
C LEU A 209 7.85 -2.25 -8.21
N LEU A 210 8.88 -2.57 -7.44
CA LEU A 210 10.22 -2.86 -7.97
C LEU A 210 10.24 -4.16 -8.78
N ALA A 211 9.50 -5.19 -8.35
CA ALA A 211 9.36 -6.44 -9.09
C ALA A 211 8.61 -6.25 -10.42
N GLU A 212 7.56 -5.43 -10.41
CA GLU A 212 6.82 -5.09 -11.64
C GLU A 212 7.70 -4.27 -12.60
N ARG A 213 8.47 -3.30 -12.08
CA ARG A 213 9.46 -2.57 -12.87
C ARG A 213 10.46 -3.52 -13.54
N ASP A 214 11.03 -4.45 -12.78
CA ASP A 214 12.01 -5.40 -13.30
C ASP A 214 11.39 -6.35 -14.36
N ASN A 215 10.10 -6.68 -14.22
CA ASN A 215 9.34 -7.46 -15.20
C ASN A 215 9.10 -6.67 -16.50
N LEU A 216 8.74 -5.39 -16.40
CA LEU A 216 8.57 -4.50 -17.57
C LEU A 216 9.89 -4.27 -18.31
N LEU A 217 11.00 -4.12 -17.58
CA LEU A 217 12.34 -4.05 -18.16
C LEU A 217 12.73 -5.36 -18.88
N ALA A 218 12.40 -6.52 -18.30
CA ALA A 218 12.65 -7.80 -18.94
C ALA A 218 11.84 -8.01 -20.24
N ILE A 219 10.62 -7.49 -20.32
CA ILE A 219 9.81 -7.49 -21.55
C ILE A 219 10.47 -6.62 -22.64
N GLN A 220 11.13 -5.53 -22.26
CA GLN A 220 11.89 -4.68 -23.19
C GLN A 220 13.16 -5.36 -23.72
N GLU A 221 13.89 -6.08 -22.86
CA GLU A 221 15.04 -6.88 -23.29
C GLU A 221 14.62 -8.05 -24.22
N GLY A 222 13.42 -8.61 -24.02
CA GLY A 222 12.86 -9.65 -24.90
C GLY A 222 12.41 -9.12 -26.27
N THR A 223 11.76 -7.96 -26.31
CA THR A 223 11.28 -7.35 -27.57
C THR A 223 12.41 -6.76 -28.43
N SER A 224 13.52 -6.33 -27.80
CA SER A 224 14.73 -5.92 -28.54
C SER A 224 15.46 -7.13 -29.17
N ALA A 225 15.43 -8.30 -28.54
CA ALA A 225 16.00 -9.53 -29.11
C ALA A 225 15.18 -10.09 -30.30
N GLU A 226 13.86 -9.95 -30.29
CA GLU A 226 12.99 -10.34 -31.42
C GLU A 226 13.10 -9.37 -32.60
N GLY A 227 13.44 -8.10 -32.35
CA GLY A 227 13.73 -7.10 -33.39
C GLY A 227 15.03 -7.36 -34.16
N GLU A 228 16.07 -7.88 -33.49
CA GLU A 228 17.35 -8.23 -34.14
C GLU A 228 17.27 -9.54 -34.93
N ALA A 229 16.50 -10.54 -34.46
CA ALA A 229 16.31 -11.81 -35.18
C ALA A 229 15.55 -11.66 -36.50
N SER A 230 14.72 -10.62 -36.65
CA SER A 230 13.99 -10.32 -37.88
C SER A 230 14.83 -9.55 -38.92
N ALA A 231 15.99 -9.01 -38.54
CA ALA A 231 16.88 -8.25 -39.43
C ALA A 231 17.87 -9.13 -40.22
N GLU A 232 18.09 -10.39 -39.82
CA GLU A 232 19.04 -11.31 -40.50
C GLU A 232 18.38 -12.24 -41.54
N GLY A 233 17.06 -12.16 -41.74
CA GLY A 233 16.31 -13.06 -42.62
C GLY A 233 16.14 -12.64 -44.09
N GLU A 234 16.50 -11.41 -44.47
CA GLU A 234 16.14 -10.86 -45.78
C GLU A 234 17.35 -10.42 -46.61
N THR A 235 18.25 -11.36 -46.93
CA THR A 235 19.20 -11.19 -48.05
C THR A 235 19.30 -12.47 -48.91
N ALA A 236 18.36 -12.65 -49.84
CA ALA A 236 18.55 -13.54 -50.99
C ALA A 236 17.80 -13.07 -52.25
N ALA A 237 18.55 -12.39 -53.14
CA ALA A 237 18.39 -12.22 -54.59
C ALA A 237 17.21 -11.36 -55.12
N PRO A 238 17.37 -10.58 -56.23
CA PRO A 238 18.12 -10.99 -57.43
C PRO A 238 19.00 -9.92 -58.13
N ALA A 239 20.04 -10.41 -58.81
CA ALA A 239 20.52 -9.93 -60.12
C ALA A 239 21.31 -11.05 -60.82
#